data_AF-A0A2V9MHT4-F1
#
_entry.id   AF-A0A2V9MHT4-F1
#
_cell.length_a   1.000
_cell.length_b   1.000
_cell.length_c   1.000
_cell.angle_alpha   90.00
_cell.angle_beta   90.00
_cell.angle_gamma   90.00
#
_symmetry.space_group_name_H-M   'P 1'
#
loop_
_entity.id
_entity.type
_entity.pdbx_description
1 polymer ?
#
loop_
_entity_poly.entity_id
_entity_poly.type
_entity_poly.pdbx_seq_one_letter_code
_entity_poly.pdbx_strand_id
1 'polypeptide(L)' 'MEPFDYEVHLTVECGVTFKVTLTRNATESLQLSPHREVWIVFKTHSWHILK' A
#
# COMPACT_ATOMS: atom_id res chain seq x y z
N MET A 1 10.16 9.33 -21.93
CA MET A 1 9.09 8.30 -21.92
C MET A 1 8.39 8.47 -20.60
N GLU A 2 7.11 8.86 -20.59
CA GLU A 2 6.38 8.94 -19.31
C GLU A 2 6.25 7.53 -18.73
N PRO A 3 6.49 7.34 -17.41
CA PRO A 3 6.30 6.03 -16.82
C PRO A 3 4.81 5.67 -16.90
N PHE A 4 4.50 4.50 -17.47
CA PHE A 4 3.16 3.93 -17.38
C PHE A 4 2.80 3.79 -15.90
N ASP A 5 1.76 4.49 -15.46
CA ASP A 5 1.29 4.46 -14.07
C ASP A 5 0.45 3.18 -13.90
N TYR A 6 1.13 2.09 -13.54
CA TYR A 6 0.46 0.83 -13.18
C TYR A 6 0.45 0.67 -11.65
N GLU A 7 -0.57 -0.04 -11.18
CA GLU A 7 -0.73 -0.36 -9.77
C GLU A 7 0.21 -1.49 -9.35
N VAL A 8 0.80 -1.33 -8.17
CA VAL A 8 1.59 -2.34 -7.48
C VAL A 8 0.78 -2.84 -6.30
N HIS A 9 0.66 -4.16 -6.18
CA HIS A 9 0.02 -4.80 -5.03
C HIS A 9 1.08 -5.26 -4.03
N LEU A 10 0.90 -4.87 -2.78
CA LEU A 10 1.76 -5.20 -1.66
C LEU A 10 0.97 -5.94 -0.59
N THR A 11 1.65 -6.82 0.11
CA THR A 11 1.14 -7.47 1.32
C THR A 11 1.90 -6.90 2.50
N VAL A 12 1.18 -6.41 3.51
CA VAL A 12 1.78 -5.83 4.72
C VAL A 12 1.25 -6.57 5.94
N GLU A 13 2.17 -7.00 6.80
CA GLU A 13 1.86 -7.73 8.02
C GLU A 13 1.92 -6.80 9.24
N CYS A 14 0.79 -6.59 9.91
CA CYS A 14 0.66 -5.72 11.08
C CYS A 14 -0.09 -6.41 12.24
N GLY A 15 0.12 -7.72 12.41
CA GLY A 15 -0.69 -8.60 13.31
C GLY A 15 -1.97 -9.12 12.64
N VAL A 16 -2.39 -8.45 11.56
CA VAL A 16 -3.27 -8.98 10.52
C VAL A 16 -2.67 -8.61 9.16
N THR A 17 -2.94 -9.43 8.15
CA THR A 17 -2.43 -9.22 6.79
C THR A 17 -3.33 -8.28 6.00
N PHE A 18 -2.76 -7.18 5.49
CA PHE A 18 -3.44 -6.25 4.59
C PHE A 18 -2.92 -6.38 3.16
N LYS A 19 -3.83 -6.33 2.18
CA LYS A 19 -3.51 -6.12 0.77
C LYS A 19 -3.62 -4.63 0.48
N VAL A 20 -2.53 -4.03 0.01
CA VAL A 20 -2.43 -2.59 -0.26
C VAL A 20 -2.10 -2.41 -1.73
N THR A 21 -2.80 -1.48 -2.38
CA THR A 21 -2.54 -1.08 -3.76
C THR A 21 -1.92 0.31 -3.76
N LEU A 22 -0.80 0.48 -4.44
CA LEU A 22 -0.10 1.75 -4.59
C LEU A 22 0.24 1.99 -6.07
N THR A 23 0.45 3.24 -6.44
CA THR A 23 1.10 3.54 -7.72
C THR A 23 2.56 3.11 -7.65
N ARG A 24 3.15 2.80 -8.82
CA ARG A 24 4.60 2.55 -8.92
C ARG A 24 5.41 3.72 -8.35
N ASN A 25 5.05 4.95 -8.72
CA ASN A 25 5.75 6.15 -8.26
C ASN A 25 5.73 6.31 -6.74
N ALA A 26 4.62 5.97 -6.08
CA ALA A 26 4.55 5.99 -4.62
C ALA A 26 5.46 4.94 -3.98
N THR A 27 5.51 3.74 -4.57
CA THR A 27 6.39 2.65 -4.11
C THR A 27 7.87 3.05 -4.18
N GLU A 28 8.28 3.64 -5.29
CA GLU A 28 9.66 4.11 -5.51
C GLU A 28 10.00 5.31 -4.62
N SER A 29 9.11 6.30 -4.53
CA SER A 29 9.32 7.51 -3.70
C SER A 29 9.45 7.19 -2.21
N LEU A 30 8.69 6.20 -1.73
CA LEU A 30 8.77 5.70 -0.35
C LEU A 30 9.90 4.69 -0.14
N GLN A 31 10.62 4.31 -1.20
CA GLN A 31 11.70 3.32 -1.20
C GLN A 31 11.27 2.02 -0.51
N LEU A 32 10.06 1.56 -0.84
CA LEU A 32 9.51 0.34 -0.25
C LEU A 32 10.28 -0.88 -0.74
N SER A 33 10.57 -1.79 0.17
CA SER A 33 11.21 -3.06 -0.11
C SER A 33 10.62 -4.15 0.79
N PRO A 34 10.68 -5.43 0.39
CA PRO A 34 10.30 -6.52 1.28
C PRO A 34 11.02 -6.43 2.62
N HIS A 35 10.32 -6.78 3.71
CA HIS A 35 10.81 -6.76 5.10
C HIS A 35 11.15 -5.37 5.67
N ARG A 36 10.91 -4.28 4.93
CA ARG A 36 11.01 -2.93 5.49
C ARG A 36 9.86 -2.67 6.44
N GLU A 37 10.15 -2.12 7.61
CA GLU A 37 9.12 -1.65 8.53
C GLU A 37 8.39 -0.44 7.95
N VAL A 38 7.06 -0.47 8.00
CA VAL A 38 6.19 0.54 7.40
C VAL A 38 5.00 0.83 8.30
N TRP A 39 4.44 2.03 8.15
CA TRP A 39 3.16 2.39 8.77
C TRP A 39 2.06 2.34 7.71
N ILE A 40 0.97 1.62 7.99
CA ILE A 40 -0.24 1.70 7.19
C ILE A 40 -1.12 2.82 7.73
N VAL A 41 -1.43 3.81 6.90
CA VAL A 41 -2.34 4.91 7.23
C VAL A 41 -3.68 4.67 6.55
N PHE A 42 -4.73 4.50 7.34
CA PHE A 42 -6.08 4.26 6.84
C PHE A 42 -6.92 5.53 6.77
N LYS A 43 -7.66 5.68 5.68
CA LYS A 43 -8.74 6.67 5.56
C LYS A 43 -10.02 6.08 6.14
N THR A 44 -10.36 6.46 7.37
CA THR A 44 -11.52 5.92 8.09
C THR A 44 -12.86 6.20 7.42
N HIS A 45 -12.98 7.27 6.62
CA HIS A 45 -14.19 7.59 5.87
C HIS A 45 -14.46 6.68 4.67
N SER A 46 -13.50 5.82 4.28
CA SER A 46 -13.66 4.85 3.19
C SER A 46 -13.96 3.44 3.69
N TRP A 47 -14.22 3.28 4.99
CA TRP A 47 -14.42 1.97 5.60
C TRP A 47 -15.87 1.51 5.45
N HIS A 48 -16.04 0.26 5.06
CA HIS A 48 -17.32 -0.44 5.10
C HIS A 48 -17.29 -1.39 6.30
N ILE A 49 -18.04 -1.04 7.35
CA ILE A 49 -18.21 -1.90 8.51
C ILE A 49 -19.45 -2.75 8.27
N LEU A 50 -19.25 -4.06 8.17
CA LEU A 50 -20.33 -5.03 8.08
C LEU A 50 -20.66 -5.54 9.48
N LYS A 51 -21.95 -5.74 9.76
CA LYS A 51 -22.47 -6.30 11.01
C LYS A 51 -22.89 -7.75 10.80
#